data_AF-A0AA37T8B0-F1
#
_entry.id   AF-A0AA37T8B0-F1
#
_cell.length_a   1.000
_cell.length_b   1.000
_cell.length_c   1.000
_cell.angle_alpha   90.00
_cell.angle_beta   90.00
_cell.angle_gamma   90.00
#
_symmetry.space_group_name_H-M   'P 1'
#
loop_
_entity.id
_entity.type
_entity.pdbx_description
1 polymer ?
#
loop_
_entity_poly.entity_id
_entity_poly.type
_entity_poly.pdbx_seq_one_letter_code
_entity_poly.pdbx_strand_id
1 'polypeptide(L)'
;MTNLHPAAVYVLKTPGWKIRIWLAIVITLVLASLPMPVAGLTLWVLALPYLVMAETLACMVGEQDRARRLLEADHEGQAAQLAGRDARIKRLEGELAEVRAAAHRAANTVGNPVYRRVGLSPSAPDWLVEAARRAYRRRLHPDVHPPHHRPQAHDRYIRAEEAFERIRQLRA
;
A
#
# COMPACT_ATOMS: atom_id res chain seq x y z
N MET A 1 -25.98 27.79 -3.16
CA MET A 1 -25.58 27.83 -4.59
C MET A 1 -25.48 29.29 -5.01
N THR A 2 -24.28 29.85 -5.02
CA THR A 2 -24.05 31.27 -5.35
C THR A 2 -23.90 31.42 -6.87
N ASN A 3 -24.86 32.09 -7.52
CA ASN A 3 -24.80 32.43 -8.93
C ASN A 3 -23.67 33.44 -9.18
N LEU A 4 -22.49 32.94 -9.56
CA LEU A 4 -21.38 33.78 -10.01
C LEU A 4 -21.77 34.44 -11.34
N HIS A 5 -21.61 35.76 -11.40
CA HIS A 5 -21.90 36.58 -12.58
C HIS A 5 -21.10 36.06 -13.80
N PRO A 6 -21.70 35.98 -15.01
CA PRO A 6 -21.05 35.39 -16.20
C PRO A 6 -19.71 36.04 -16.57
N ALA A 7 -19.52 37.32 -16.23
CA ALA A 7 -18.26 38.03 -16.40
C ALA A 7 -17.12 37.44 -15.54
N ALA A 8 -17.40 36.99 -14.30
CA ALA A 8 -16.40 36.42 -13.41
C ALA A 8 -15.89 35.05 -13.92
N VAL A 9 -16.78 34.25 -14.52
CA VAL A 9 -16.44 32.96 -15.14
C VAL A 9 -15.53 33.16 -16.36
N TYR A 10 -15.75 34.23 -17.14
CA TYR A 10 -14.92 34.54 -18.30
C TYR A 10 -13.50 35.00 -17.91
N VAL A 11 -13.37 35.77 -16.83
CA VAL A 11 -12.08 36.21 -16.28
C VAL A 11 -11.27 35.04 -15.70
N LEU A 12 -11.93 34.05 -15.09
CA LEU A 12 -11.26 32.85 -14.57
C LEU A 12 -10.82 31.86 -15.67
N LYS A 13 -11.50 31.87 -16.82
CA LYS A 13 -11.23 30.94 -17.94
C LYS A 13 -10.20 31.48 -18.93
N THR A 14 -9.94 32.79 -18.91
CA THR A 14 -8.93 33.39 -19.79
C THR A 14 -7.53 33.11 -19.23
N PRO A 15 -6.63 32.46 -20.00
CA PRO A 15 -5.27 32.21 -19.53
C PRO A 15 -4.61 33.56 -19.25
N GLY A 16 -4.18 33.77 -18.00
CA GLY A 16 -3.77 35.08 -17.47
C GLY A 16 -2.71 35.81 -18.29
N TRP A 17 -1.96 35.10 -19.14
CA TRP A 17 -1.01 35.71 -20.07
C TRP A 17 -1.67 36.60 -21.15
N LYS A 18 -2.90 36.29 -21.61
CA LYS A 18 -3.58 37.07 -22.68
C LYS A 18 -3.98 38.45 -22.18
N ILE A 19 -4.50 38.52 -20.95
CA ILE A 19 -4.87 39.77 -20.29
C ILE A 19 -3.62 40.63 -20.07
N ARG A 20 -2.52 40.02 -19.62
CA ARG A 20 -1.24 40.72 -19.43
C ARG A 20 -0.69 41.30 -20.74
N ILE A 21 -0.76 40.55 -21.84
CA ILE A 21 -0.32 41.01 -23.17
C ILE A 21 -1.18 42.19 -23.64
N TRP A 22 -2.51 42.08 -23.55
CA TRP A 22 -3.41 43.17 -23.95
C TRP A 22 -3.19 44.44 -23.12
N LEU A 23 -3.02 44.28 -21.81
CA LEU A 23 -2.71 45.39 -20.91
C LEU A 23 -1.38 46.07 -21.27
N ALA A 24 -0.34 45.26 -21.55
CA ALA A 24 0.96 45.79 -21.96
C ALA A 24 0.85 46.58 -23.28
N ILE A 25 0.09 46.10 -24.26
CA ILE A 25 -0.15 46.80 -25.54
C ILE A 25 -0.84 48.15 -25.28
N VAL A 26 -1.90 48.16 -24.47
CA VAL A 26 -2.63 49.40 -24.14
C VAL A 26 -1.73 50.39 -23.40
N ILE A 27 -0.97 49.94 -22.40
CA ILE A 27 -0.02 50.79 -21.66
C ILE A 27 1.02 51.38 -22.62
N THR A 28 1.56 50.57 -23.53
CA THR A 28 2.56 51.02 -24.52
C THR A 28 1.98 52.09 -25.45
N LEU A 29 0.74 51.87 -25.92
CA LEU A 29 0.05 52.80 -26.81
C LEU A 29 -0.28 54.14 -26.12
N VAL A 30 -0.64 54.09 -24.84
CA VAL A 30 -0.84 55.28 -24.00
C VAL A 30 0.49 56.00 -23.76
N LEU A 31 1.57 55.28 -23.46
CA LEU A 31 2.89 55.88 -23.24
C LEU A 31 3.41 56.63 -24.48
N ALA A 32 3.14 56.11 -25.68
CA ALA A 32 3.55 56.69 -26.94
C ALA A 32 2.85 58.02 -27.28
N SER A 33 1.71 58.32 -26.67
CA SER A 33 0.97 59.58 -26.89
C SER A 33 1.29 60.68 -25.87
N LEU A 34 2.08 60.38 -24.83
CA LEU A 34 2.49 61.33 -23.80
C LEU A 34 3.72 62.15 -24.22
N PRO A 35 3.80 63.44 -23.85
CA PRO A 35 5.02 64.22 -24.04
C PRO A 35 6.19 63.60 -23.26
N MET A 36 7.37 63.56 -23.89
CA MET A 36 8.61 62.92 -23.39
C MET A 36 8.87 63.05 -21.87
N PRO A 37 8.80 64.24 -21.23
CA PRO A 37 9.10 64.35 -19.81
C PRO A 37 8.06 63.63 -18.93
N VAL A 38 6.79 63.60 -19.34
CA VAL A 38 5.72 62.92 -18.59
C VAL A 38 5.83 61.41 -18.75
N ALA A 39 6.16 60.93 -19.95
CA ALA A 39 6.40 59.50 -20.20
C ALA A 39 7.58 58.95 -19.37
N GLY A 40 8.66 59.74 -19.20
CA GLY A 40 9.78 59.37 -18.34
C GLY A 40 9.39 59.21 -16.87
N LEU A 41 8.60 60.15 -16.33
CA LEU A 41 8.11 60.09 -14.95
C LEU A 41 7.16 58.91 -14.72
N THR A 42 6.24 58.65 -15.64
CA THR A 42 5.30 57.52 -15.49
C THR A 42 6.03 56.18 -15.52
N LEU A 43 7.02 56.02 -16.41
CA LEU A 43 7.86 54.84 -16.46
C LEU A 43 8.65 54.67 -15.15
N TRP A 44 9.23 55.74 -14.62
CA TRP A 44 10.00 55.69 -13.37
C TRP A 44 9.13 55.32 -12.17
N VAL A 45 7.93 55.92 -12.06
CA VAL A 45 6.95 55.61 -11.00
C VAL A 45 6.44 54.17 -11.10
N LEU A 46 6.32 53.60 -12.32
CA LEU A 46 5.95 52.19 -12.51
C LEU A 46 7.11 51.22 -12.28
N ALA A 47 8.35 51.62 -12.57
CA ALA A 47 9.53 50.78 -12.42
C ALA A 47 9.87 50.52 -10.94
N LEU A 48 9.68 51.51 -10.07
CA LEU A 48 9.94 51.38 -8.63
C LEU A 48 9.15 50.25 -7.93
N PRO A 49 7.81 50.16 -8.02
CA PRO A 49 7.05 49.08 -7.41
C PRO A 49 7.34 47.73 -8.11
N TYR A 50 7.71 47.74 -9.39
CA TYR A 50 8.11 46.53 -10.11
C TYR A 50 9.41 45.95 -9.56
N LEU A 51 10.41 46.78 -9.26
CA LEU A 51 11.66 46.35 -8.61
C LEU A 51 11.39 45.69 -7.26
N VAL A 52 10.56 46.31 -6.41
CA VAL A 52 10.16 45.75 -5.11
C VAL A 52 9.41 44.44 -5.27
N MET A 53 8.49 44.35 -6.24
CA MET A 53 7.78 43.10 -6.56
C MET A 53 8.72 42.02 -7.13
N ALA A 54 9.73 42.40 -7.91
CA ALA A 54 10.68 41.45 -8.49
C ALA A 54 11.50 40.76 -7.40
N GLU A 55 11.90 41.50 -6.35
CA GLU A 55 12.60 40.92 -5.19
C GLU A 55 11.73 39.92 -4.43
N THR A 56 10.45 40.25 -4.18
CA THR A 56 9.54 39.32 -3.49
C THR A 56 9.23 38.08 -4.33
N LEU A 57 9.05 38.25 -5.64
CA LEU A 57 8.87 37.13 -6.57
C LEU A 57 10.12 36.25 -6.63
N ALA A 58 11.31 36.83 -6.67
CA ALA A 58 12.56 36.06 -6.66
C ALA A 58 12.71 35.25 -5.36
N CYS A 59 12.35 35.84 -4.22
CA CYS A 59 12.35 35.13 -2.94
C CYS A 59 11.36 33.96 -2.94
N MET A 60 10.11 34.20 -3.36
CA MET A 60 9.06 33.18 -3.43
C MET A 60 9.41 32.03 -4.39
N VAL A 61 10.00 32.32 -5.56
CA VAL A 61 10.46 31.30 -6.50
C VAL A 61 11.60 30.49 -5.89
N GLY A 62 12.54 31.14 -5.19
CA GLY A 62 13.60 30.44 -4.47
C GLY A 62 13.08 29.52 -3.37
N GLU A 63 12.04 29.92 -2.64
CA GLU A 63 11.38 29.08 -1.64
C GLU A 63 10.64 27.89 -2.27
N GLN A 64 9.93 28.11 -3.39
CA GLN A 64 9.26 27.04 -4.13
C GLN A 64 10.26 26.00 -4.66
N ASP A 65 11.38 26.45 -5.21
CA ASP A 65 12.43 25.57 -5.70
C ASP A 65 13.05 24.75 -4.55
N ARG A 66 13.25 25.36 -3.38
CA ARG A 66 13.73 24.64 -2.18
C ARG A 66 12.71 23.60 -1.71
N ALA A 67 11.44 23.99 -1.61
CA ALA A 67 10.37 23.08 -1.21
C ALA A 67 10.24 21.90 -2.18
N ARG A 68 10.35 22.17 -3.49
CA ARG A 68 10.32 21.14 -4.52
C ARG A 68 11.50 20.17 -4.41
N ARG A 69 12.73 20.66 -4.21
CA ARG A 69 13.91 19.80 -4.00
C ARG A 69 13.78 18.92 -2.76
N LEU A 70 13.19 19.45 -1.67
CA LEU A 70 12.96 18.67 -0.45
C LEU A 70 11.94 17.55 -0.69
N LEU A 71 10.86 17.82 -1.43
CA LEU A 71 9.87 16.80 -1.80
C LEU A 71 10.48 15.73 -2.72
N GLU A 72 11.30 16.14 -3.70
CA GLU A 72 12.00 15.22 -4.60
C GLU A 72 12.96 14.31 -3.81
N ALA A 73 13.73 14.86 -2.87
CA ALA A 73 14.62 14.09 -2.01
C ALA A 73 13.86 13.12 -1.08
N ASP A 74 12.71 13.53 -0.53
CA ASP A 74 11.86 12.65 0.29
C ASP A 74 11.26 11.51 -0.53
N HIS A 75 10.77 11.80 -1.75
CA HIS A 75 10.28 10.78 -2.68
C HIS A 75 11.37 9.77 -3.05
N GLU A 76 12.60 10.21 -3.31
CA GLU A 76 13.73 9.31 -3.56
C GLU A 76 14.04 8.43 -2.34
N GLY A 77 14.01 9.00 -1.13
CA GLY A 77 14.19 8.25 0.11
C GLY A 77 13.11 7.18 0.32
N GLN A 78 11.85 7.52 0.07
CA GLN A 78 10.73 6.59 0.14
C GLN A 78 10.86 5.47 -0.91
N ALA A 79 11.21 5.80 -2.15
CA ALA A 79 11.41 4.83 -3.22
C ALA A 79 12.52 3.83 -2.87
N ALA A 80 13.65 4.30 -2.33
CA ALA A 80 14.73 3.44 -1.85
C ALA A 80 14.28 2.53 -0.70
N GLN A 81 13.47 3.05 0.24
CA GLN A 81 12.94 2.26 1.35
C GLN A 81 11.99 1.16 0.86
N LEU A 82 11.12 1.45 -0.10
CA LEU A 82 10.22 0.47 -0.72
C LEU A 82 11.01 -0.62 -1.44
N ALA A 83 12.01 -0.24 -2.26
CA ALA A 83 12.87 -1.20 -2.94
C ALA A 83 13.60 -2.14 -1.96
N GLY A 84 14.07 -1.62 -0.82
CA GLY A 84 14.68 -2.43 0.24
C GLY A 84 13.71 -3.41 0.90
N ARG A 85 12.46 -2.99 1.14
CA ARG A 85 11.40 -3.87 1.68
C ARG A 85 11.06 -4.97 0.69
N ASP A 86 10.92 -4.66 -0.59
CA ASP A 86 10.60 -5.62 -1.63
C ASP A 86 11.69 -6.68 -1.80
N ALA A 87 12.97 -6.27 -1.73
CA ALA A 87 14.09 -7.20 -1.76
C ALA A 87 14.06 -8.16 -0.56
N ARG A 88 13.70 -7.67 0.63
CA ARG A 88 13.56 -8.51 1.83
C ARG A 88 12.40 -9.48 1.73
N ILE A 89 11.25 -9.04 1.20
CA ILE A 89 10.08 -9.90 0.97
C ILE A 89 10.45 -11.03 0.02
N LYS A 90 11.05 -10.71 -1.14
CA LYS A 90 11.47 -11.73 -2.12
C LYS A 90 12.41 -12.77 -1.52
N ARG A 91 13.36 -12.33 -0.68
CA ARG A 91 14.27 -13.24 0.01
C ARG A 91 13.52 -14.18 0.96
N LEU A 92 12.64 -13.64 1.80
CA LEU A 92 11.86 -14.43 2.75
C LEU A 92 10.91 -15.39 2.04
N GLU A 93 10.32 -14.98 0.92
CA GLU A 93 9.51 -15.85 0.07
C GLU A 93 10.31 -17.01 -0.51
N GLY A 94 11.55 -16.74 -0.95
CA GLY A 94 12.50 -17.78 -1.38
C GLY A 94 12.81 -18.78 -0.26
N GLU A 95 13.18 -18.28 0.93
CA GLU A 95 13.46 -19.11 2.11
C GLU A 95 12.22 -19.95 2.51
N LEU A 96 11.02 -19.36 2.49
CA LEU A 96 9.77 -20.08 2.75
C LEU A 96 9.48 -21.16 1.70
N ALA A 97 9.75 -20.89 0.42
CA ALA A 97 9.58 -21.86 -0.64
C ALA A 97 10.54 -23.05 -0.47
N GLU A 98 11.80 -22.78 -0.13
CA GLU A 98 12.79 -23.82 0.16
C GLU A 98 12.41 -24.67 1.37
N VAL A 99 12.00 -24.05 2.47
CA VAL A 99 11.53 -24.76 3.68
C VAL A 99 10.29 -25.58 3.37
N ARG A 100 9.33 -25.06 2.61
CA ARG A 100 8.13 -25.83 2.21
C ARG A 100 8.50 -27.01 1.32
N ALA A 101 9.42 -26.84 0.38
CA ALA A 101 9.90 -27.92 -0.48
C ALA A 101 10.67 -28.98 0.32
N ALA A 102 11.50 -28.59 1.29
CA ALA A 102 12.17 -29.49 2.23
C ALA A 102 11.15 -30.26 3.09
N ALA A 103 10.13 -29.56 3.63
CA ALA A 103 9.06 -30.17 4.39
C ALA A 103 8.22 -31.14 3.55
N HIS A 104 7.93 -30.82 2.28
CA HIS A 104 7.24 -31.73 1.36
C HIS A 104 8.07 -32.96 1.03
N ARG A 105 9.39 -32.82 0.83
CA ARG A 105 10.29 -33.96 0.64
C ARG A 105 10.31 -34.85 1.89
N ALA A 106 10.52 -34.28 3.07
CA ALA A 106 10.46 -35.02 4.34
C ALA A 106 9.10 -35.70 4.55
N ALA A 107 8.01 -35.01 4.20
CA ALA A 107 6.66 -35.53 4.23
C ALA A 107 6.46 -36.72 3.28
N ASN A 108 7.16 -36.78 2.14
CA ASN A 108 7.07 -37.91 1.22
C ASN A 108 8.00 -39.06 1.62
N THR A 109 9.07 -38.79 2.35
CA THR A 109 10.06 -39.81 2.77
C THR A 109 9.69 -40.49 4.09
N VAL A 110 8.93 -39.84 4.98
CA VAL A 110 8.69 -40.35 6.34
C VAL A 110 7.18 -40.49 6.63
N GLY A 111 6.66 -41.68 6.35
CA GLY A 111 5.47 -42.21 7.02
C GLY A 111 4.16 -42.12 6.25
N ASN A 112 3.42 -43.22 6.34
CA ASN A 112 2.11 -43.39 5.74
C ASN A 112 1.17 -42.23 6.17
N PRO A 113 0.53 -41.53 5.22
CA PRO A 113 -0.23 -40.29 5.46
C PRO A 113 -1.36 -40.45 6.49
N VAL A 114 -1.83 -41.68 6.73
CA VAL A 114 -2.86 -41.98 7.72
C VAL A 114 -2.38 -41.70 9.14
N TYR A 115 -1.12 -42.03 9.48
CA TYR A 115 -0.55 -41.80 10.82
C TYR A 115 -0.41 -40.31 11.14
N ARG A 116 -0.05 -39.49 10.13
CA ARG A 116 0.09 -38.04 10.30
C ARG A 116 -1.23 -37.32 10.56
N ARG A 117 -2.35 -37.80 10.00
CA ARG A 117 -3.68 -37.19 10.22
C ARG A 117 -4.09 -37.16 11.70
N VAL A 118 -3.56 -38.10 12.50
CA VAL A 118 -3.82 -38.20 13.94
C VAL A 118 -2.59 -37.86 14.79
N GLY A 119 -1.53 -37.31 14.17
CA GLY A 119 -0.31 -36.90 14.88
C GLY A 119 0.54 -38.05 15.41
N LEU A 120 0.46 -39.24 14.81
CA LEU A 120 1.21 -40.42 15.22
C LEU A 120 2.34 -40.75 14.23
N SER A 121 3.35 -41.47 14.72
CA SER A 121 4.39 -42.10 13.89
C SER A 121 3.95 -43.49 13.44
N PRO A 122 4.34 -43.98 12.24
CA PRO A 122 4.13 -45.38 11.85
C PRO A 122 4.69 -46.38 12.88
N SER A 123 5.80 -46.04 13.53
CA SER A 123 6.45 -46.84 14.57
C SER A 123 5.85 -46.72 15.97
N ALA A 124 4.71 -46.03 16.12
CA ALA A 124 4.06 -45.86 17.43
C ALA A 124 3.63 -47.24 18.00
N PRO A 125 3.88 -47.55 19.28
CA PRO A 125 3.39 -48.78 19.89
C PRO A 125 1.85 -48.77 20.03
N ASP A 126 1.21 -49.94 20.06
CA ASP A 126 -0.26 -50.05 20.03
C ASP A 126 -0.95 -49.35 21.21
N TRP A 127 -0.36 -49.42 22.40
CA TRP A 127 -0.89 -48.72 23.57
C TRP A 127 -0.99 -47.20 23.36
N LEU A 128 -0.08 -46.62 22.57
CA LEU A 128 -0.07 -45.19 22.25
C LEU A 128 -1.16 -44.85 21.23
N VAL A 129 -1.39 -45.72 20.24
CA VAL A 129 -2.49 -45.56 19.28
C VAL A 129 -3.84 -45.59 20.00
N GLU A 130 -4.04 -46.53 20.91
CA GLU A 130 -5.27 -46.63 21.71
C GLU A 130 -5.44 -45.48 22.71
N ALA A 131 -4.34 -44.98 23.31
CA ALA A 131 -4.39 -43.78 24.14
C ALA A 131 -4.78 -42.54 23.32
N ALA A 132 -4.18 -42.37 22.14
CA ALA A 132 -4.50 -41.28 21.22
C ALA A 132 -5.96 -41.33 20.75
N ARG A 133 -6.47 -42.52 20.37
CA ARG A 133 -7.87 -42.71 19.98
C ARG A 133 -8.82 -42.28 21.10
N ARG A 134 -8.57 -42.72 22.34
CA ARG A 134 -9.36 -42.31 23.51
C ARG A 134 -9.32 -40.80 23.76
N ALA A 135 -8.16 -40.17 23.61
CA ALA A 135 -8.02 -38.72 23.76
C ALA A 135 -8.79 -37.95 22.68
N TYR A 136 -8.72 -38.39 21.41
CA TYR A 136 -9.47 -37.81 20.30
C TYR A 136 -10.98 -37.92 20.52
N ARG A 137 -11.47 -39.08 20.96
CA ARG A 137 -12.89 -39.26 21.29
C ARG A 137 -13.34 -38.25 22.34
N ARG A 138 -12.61 -38.11 23.45
CA ARG A 138 -12.96 -37.14 24.51
C ARG A 138 -12.97 -35.69 24.03
N ARG A 139 -12.02 -35.31 23.16
CA ARG A 139 -11.86 -33.91 22.72
C ARG A 139 -12.81 -33.51 21.58
N LEU A 140 -13.14 -34.43 20.68
CA LEU A 140 -13.97 -34.17 19.50
C LEU A 140 -15.42 -34.66 19.64
N HIS A 141 -15.81 -35.23 20.78
CA HIS A 141 -17.18 -35.72 20.98
C HIS A 141 -18.19 -34.57 20.84
N PRO A 142 -19.25 -34.71 20.00
CA PRO A 142 -20.18 -33.62 19.68
C PRO A 142 -20.88 -33.06 20.92
N ASP A 143 -21.11 -33.88 21.95
CA ASP A 143 -21.79 -33.44 23.18
C ASP A 143 -20.99 -32.43 24.01
N VAL A 144 -19.67 -32.34 23.82
CA VAL A 144 -18.79 -31.42 24.55
C VAL A 144 -18.74 -30.05 23.87
N HIS A 145 -19.28 -29.95 22.64
CA HIS A 145 -19.27 -28.71 21.86
C HIS A 145 -20.62 -28.00 21.89
N PRO A 146 -20.63 -26.65 21.90
CA PRO A 146 -21.85 -25.86 21.78
C PRO A 146 -22.68 -26.24 20.54
N PRO A 147 -24.02 -26.08 20.57
CA PRO A 147 -24.91 -26.53 19.48
C PRO A 147 -24.51 -26.06 18.08
N HIS A 148 -23.99 -24.84 17.96
CA HIS A 148 -23.55 -24.24 16.69
C HIS A 148 -22.27 -24.87 16.11
N HIS A 149 -21.44 -25.53 16.93
CA HIS A 149 -20.22 -26.22 16.51
C HIS A 149 -20.37 -27.74 16.39
N ARG A 150 -21.50 -28.32 16.83
CA ARG A 150 -21.75 -29.78 16.80
C ARG A 150 -21.56 -30.41 15.42
N PRO A 151 -22.05 -29.82 14.30
CA PRO A 151 -21.84 -30.41 12.98
C PRO A 151 -20.35 -30.52 12.61
N GLN A 152 -19.59 -29.45 12.83
CA GLN A 152 -18.15 -29.45 12.56
C GLN A 152 -17.37 -30.40 13.48
N ALA A 153 -17.78 -30.52 14.74
CA ALA A 153 -17.18 -31.46 15.68
C ALA A 153 -17.44 -32.91 15.27
N HIS A 154 -18.68 -33.23 14.85
CA HIS A 154 -19.06 -34.54 14.35
C HIS A 154 -18.26 -34.95 13.11
N ASP A 155 -18.11 -34.05 12.13
CA ASP A 155 -17.30 -34.31 10.93
C ASP A 155 -15.83 -34.58 11.28
N ARG A 156 -15.26 -33.80 12.20
CA ARG A 156 -13.88 -34.00 12.67
C ARG A 156 -13.73 -35.32 13.42
N TYR A 157 -14.72 -35.70 14.23
CA TYR A 157 -14.75 -36.96 14.96
C TYR A 157 -14.74 -38.16 13.99
N ILE A 158 -15.63 -38.17 12.99
CA ILE A 158 -15.70 -39.25 12.00
C ILE A 158 -14.36 -39.40 11.26
N ARG A 159 -13.81 -38.30 10.74
CA ARG A 159 -12.53 -38.32 10.02
C ARG A 159 -11.37 -38.86 10.87
N ALA A 160 -11.37 -38.57 12.17
CA ALA A 160 -10.37 -39.09 13.09
C ALA A 160 -10.54 -40.60 13.31
N GLU A 161 -11.77 -41.08 13.54
CA GLU A 161 -12.05 -42.51 13.72
C GLU A 161 -11.73 -43.32 12.46
N GLU A 162 -12.06 -42.82 11.26
CA GLU A 162 -11.67 -43.43 9.99
C GLU A 162 -10.15 -43.58 9.86
N ALA A 163 -9.39 -42.57 10.28
CA ALA A 163 -7.93 -42.62 10.28
C ALA A 163 -7.40 -43.69 11.25
N PHE A 164 -7.95 -43.78 12.46
CA PHE A 164 -7.58 -44.84 13.42
C PHE A 164 -7.94 -46.24 12.92
N GLU A 165 -9.08 -46.41 12.25
CA GLU A 165 -9.46 -47.71 11.70
C GLU A 165 -8.53 -48.13 10.56
N ARG A 166 -8.14 -47.18 9.71
CA ARG A 166 -7.16 -47.43 8.65
C ARG A 166 -5.76 -47.72 9.20
N ILE A 167 -5.36 -47.11 10.31
CA ILE A 167 -4.13 -47.48 11.04
C ILE A 167 -4.20 -48.92 11.54
N ARG A 168 -5.33 -49.34 12.12
CA ARG A 168 -5.54 -50.72 12.56
C ARG A 168 -5.42 -51.70 11.39
N GLN A 169 -6.05 -51.41 10.26
CA GLN A 169 -5.96 -52.25 9.05
C GLN A 169 -4.52 -52.36 8.50
N LEU A 170 -3.71 -51.32 8.64
CA LEU A 170 -2.30 -51.35 8.21
C LEU A 170 -1.37 -52.12 9.16
N ARG A 171 -1.86 -52.50 10.35
CA ARG A 171 -1.11 -53.23 11.38
C ARG A 171 -1.56 -54.68 11.57
N ALA A 172 -2.78 -55.01 11.13
CA ALA A 172 -3.33 -56.36 11.12
C ALA A 172 -2.66 -57.20 10.02
#